data_AF-A0A419FRA8-F1
#
_entry.id   AF-A0A419FRA8-F1
#
_cell.length_a   1.000
_cell.length_b   1.000
_cell.length_c   1.000
_cell.angle_alpha   90.00
_cell.angle_beta   90.00
_cell.angle_gamma   90.00
#
_symmetry.space_group_name_H-M   'P 1'
#
loop_
_entity.id
_entity.type
_entity.pdbx_description
1 polymer ?
#
loop_
_entity_poly.entity_id
_entity_poly.type
_entity_poly.pdbx_seq_one_letter_code
_entity_poly.pdbx_strand_id
1 'polypeptide(L)'
;MTDIHTHILPGVDDGAEDIKESLQLLRHAEEEGIRRVVTTPHVYNISDMMQREKIENAFNQLKEAALMENIRITLIWGAELMIDYRIISEIEMLHYYTINREGRFVLLELPMHEIPPYTQSVIYELMLEGVTPIIAHPERNASIIMNHEKLEELLLKGAMAQLNAGSLLGEYGNKVRKTSELLLKKGYISFIGSDVHSYSKNRGPMLNAADIMSKFISDDEIEKIFHSNTDRMVESKHILNRSSAVN
;
A
#
# COMPACT_ATOMS: atom_id res chain seq x y z
N MET A 1 -12.52 -8.78 -0.54
CA MET A 1 -11.09 -8.39 -0.53
C MET A 1 -10.98 -6.88 -0.44
N THR A 2 -9.94 -6.38 0.25
CA THR A 2 -9.57 -4.95 0.23
C THR A 2 -8.30 -4.80 -0.58
N ASP A 3 -8.29 -3.88 -1.53
CA ASP A 3 -7.04 -3.43 -2.15
C ASP A 3 -6.53 -2.19 -1.41
N ILE A 4 -5.33 -2.27 -0.85
CA ILE A 4 -4.80 -1.25 0.06
C ILE A 4 -3.90 -0.22 -0.61
N HIS A 5 -3.62 -0.37 -1.91
CA HIS A 5 -2.70 0.49 -2.64
C HIS A 5 -3.23 0.71 -4.07
N THR A 6 -3.76 1.90 -4.36
CA THR A 6 -4.29 2.27 -5.68
C THR A 6 -4.09 3.76 -6.00
N HIS A 7 -3.78 4.06 -7.26
CA HIS A 7 -3.72 5.42 -7.81
C HIS A 7 -4.97 5.70 -8.63
N ILE A 8 -6.13 5.58 -7.97
CA ILE A 8 -7.44 5.62 -8.63
C ILE A 8 -8.09 7.00 -8.63
N LEU A 9 -7.55 7.96 -7.88
CA LEU A 9 -8.11 9.29 -7.81
C LEU A 9 -7.85 10.06 -9.11
N PRO A 10 -8.84 10.76 -9.66
CA PRO A 10 -8.71 11.39 -10.97
C PRO A 10 -7.80 12.62 -10.93
N GLY A 11 -6.79 12.64 -11.79
CA GLY A 11 -5.97 13.82 -12.10
C GLY A 11 -5.12 14.35 -10.94
N VAL A 12 -4.84 13.54 -9.92
CA VAL A 12 -4.03 13.94 -8.76
C VAL A 12 -2.53 13.69 -8.94
N ASP A 13 -2.18 12.49 -9.40
CA ASP A 13 -0.82 12.00 -9.63
C ASP A 13 -0.71 11.30 -11.00
N ASP A 14 0.14 10.28 -11.14
CA ASP A 14 0.37 9.50 -12.36
C ASP A 14 -0.58 8.30 -12.52
N GLY A 15 -1.62 8.22 -11.67
CA GLY A 15 -2.73 7.30 -11.79
C GLY A 15 -3.77 7.71 -12.84
N ALA A 16 -5.05 7.49 -12.50
CA ALA A 16 -6.17 7.80 -13.37
C ALA A 16 -6.18 9.26 -13.86
N GLU A 17 -6.23 9.48 -15.17
CA GLU A 17 -6.17 10.83 -15.75
C GLU A 17 -7.43 11.64 -15.45
N ASP A 18 -8.60 10.98 -15.46
CA ASP A 18 -9.90 11.59 -15.29
C ASP A 18 -10.91 10.70 -14.55
N ILE A 19 -12.08 11.26 -14.25
CA ILE A 19 -13.15 10.55 -13.52
C ILE A 19 -13.64 9.30 -14.25
N LYS A 20 -13.60 9.29 -15.59
CA LYS A 20 -14.07 8.16 -16.40
C LYS A 20 -13.11 6.99 -16.25
N GLU A 21 -11.81 7.24 -16.27
CA GLU A 21 -10.80 6.22 -16.01
C GLU A 21 -10.88 5.69 -14.57
N SER A 22 -11.04 6.56 -13.57
CA SER A 22 -11.24 6.13 -12.18
C SER A 22 -12.44 5.19 -12.02
N LEU A 23 -13.59 5.53 -12.64
CA LEU A 23 -14.78 4.68 -12.62
C LEU A 23 -14.56 3.35 -13.37
N GLN A 24 -13.74 3.35 -14.42
CA GLN A 24 -13.37 2.11 -15.12
C GLN A 24 -12.51 1.20 -14.25
N LEU A 25 -11.51 1.77 -13.55
CA LEU A 25 -10.69 1.05 -12.59
C LEU A 25 -11.53 0.45 -11.45
N LEU A 26 -12.51 1.20 -10.93
CA LEU A 26 -13.41 0.68 -9.89
C LEU A 26 -14.29 -0.46 -10.38
N ARG A 27 -14.84 -0.38 -11.60
CA ARG A 27 -15.62 -1.50 -12.17
C ARG A 27 -14.76 -2.75 -12.33
N HIS A 28 -13.54 -2.58 -12.81
CA HIS A 28 -12.58 -3.67 -12.96
C HIS A 28 -12.21 -4.30 -11.61
N ALA A 29 -11.96 -3.48 -10.59
CA ALA A 29 -11.74 -3.97 -9.23
C ALA A 29 -12.96 -4.76 -8.70
N GLU A 30 -14.19 -4.33 -9.02
CA GLU A 30 -15.41 -5.05 -8.63
C GLU A 30 -15.51 -6.42 -9.32
N GLU A 31 -15.15 -6.49 -10.60
CA GLU A 31 -15.07 -7.74 -11.38
C GLU A 31 -14.02 -8.70 -10.79
N GLU A 32 -12.94 -8.17 -10.21
CA GLU A 32 -11.95 -8.95 -9.46
C GLU A 32 -12.42 -9.38 -8.05
N GLY A 33 -13.64 -9.03 -7.65
CA GLY A 33 -14.16 -9.36 -6.32
C GLY A 33 -13.63 -8.46 -5.20
N ILE A 34 -12.97 -7.35 -5.53
CA ILE A 34 -12.61 -6.30 -4.58
C ILE A 34 -13.88 -5.57 -4.14
N ARG A 35 -13.99 -5.29 -2.84
CA ARG A 35 -15.15 -4.62 -2.23
C ARG A 35 -14.79 -3.33 -1.52
N ARG A 36 -13.52 -3.16 -1.17
CA ARG A 36 -12.96 -1.97 -0.54
C ARG A 36 -11.67 -1.59 -1.25
N VAL A 37 -11.48 -0.31 -1.50
CA VAL A 37 -10.26 0.23 -2.12
C VAL A 37 -9.77 1.38 -1.25
N VAL A 38 -8.51 1.32 -0.84
CA VAL A 38 -7.82 2.46 -0.23
C VAL A 38 -7.22 3.30 -1.36
N THR A 39 -7.60 4.57 -1.43
CA THR A 39 -7.01 5.52 -2.38
C THR A 39 -5.66 5.97 -1.82
N THR A 40 -4.56 5.74 -2.53
CA THR A 40 -3.21 6.06 -2.04
C THR A 40 -2.45 6.92 -3.04
N PRO A 41 -2.96 8.10 -3.40
CA PRO A 41 -2.24 8.98 -4.31
C PRO A 41 -0.87 9.36 -3.73
N HIS A 42 0.08 9.68 -4.60
CA HIS A 42 1.40 10.13 -4.19
C HIS A 42 1.35 11.49 -3.45
N VAL A 43 2.04 11.55 -2.31
CA VAL A 43 2.29 12.78 -1.55
C VAL A 43 3.78 12.91 -1.27
N TYR A 44 4.39 13.96 -1.84
CA TYR A 44 5.83 14.24 -1.69
C TYR A 44 6.13 15.29 -0.62
N ASN A 45 5.11 16.02 -0.17
CA ASN A 45 5.24 17.04 0.86
C ASN A 45 3.96 17.08 1.70
N ILE A 46 4.02 16.57 2.92
CA ILE A 46 2.84 16.45 3.78
C ILE A 46 2.26 17.82 4.21
N SER A 47 3.08 18.88 4.19
CA SER A 47 2.64 20.25 4.48
C SER A 47 2.10 21.02 3.28
N ASP A 48 2.05 20.42 2.09
CA ASP A 48 1.44 21.07 0.92
C ASP A 48 -0.09 21.06 1.02
N MET A 49 -0.65 22.18 1.49
CA MET A 49 -2.09 22.36 1.61
C MET A 49 -2.83 22.28 0.28
N MET A 50 -2.22 22.76 -0.81
CA MET A 50 -2.86 22.75 -2.13
C MET A 50 -2.94 21.32 -2.67
N GLN A 51 -1.89 20.51 -2.48
CA GLN A 51 -1.92 19.09 -2.80
C GLN A 51 -3.01 18.37 -1.99
N ARG A 52 -3.10 18.63 -0.67
CA ARG A 52 -4.11 18.02 0.18
C ARG A 52 -5.53 18.35 -0.27
N GLU A 53 -5.83 19.63 -0.52
CA GLU A 53 -7.16 20.06 -1.00
C GLU A 53 -7.51 19.43 -2.36
N LYS A 54 -6.53 19.31 -3.26
CA LYS A 54 -6.71 18.64 -4.56
C LYS A 54 -7.11 17.16 -4.36
N ILE A 55 -6.42 16.45 -3.47
CA ILE A 55 -6.72 15.04 -3.15
C ILE A 55 -8.11 14.91 -2.50
N GLU A 56 -8.46 15.79 -1.56
CA GLU A 56 -9.78 15.79 -0.90
C GLU A 56 -10.92 15.99 -1.89
N ASN A 57 -10.77 16.94 -2.81
CA ASN A 57 -11.74 17.19 -3.86
C ASN A 57 -11.88 15.99 -4.80
N ALA A 58 -10.76 15.41 -5.25
CA ALA A 58 -10.77 14.23 -6.13
C ALA A 58 -11.40 13.00 -5.46
N PHE A 59 -11.14 12.79 -4.18
CA PHE A 59 -11.75 11.70 -3.40
C PHE A 59 -13.27 11.85 -3.29
N ASN A 60 -13.75 13.05 -2.94
CA ASN A 60 -15.19 13.32 -2.84
C ASN A 60 -15.87 13.19 -4.21
N GLN A 61 -15.26 13.73 -5.26
CA GLN A 61 -15.75 13.61 -6.63
C GLN A 61 -15.87 12.14 -7.05
N LEU A 62 -14.84 11.33 -6.82
CA LEU A 62 -14.88 9.90 -7.16
C LEU A 62 -15.94 9.15 -6.35
N LYS A 63 -16.07 9.45 -5.06
CA LYS A 63 -17.08 8.84 -4.19
C LYS A 63 -18.49 9.12 -4.66
N GLU A 64 -18.80 10.37 -5.02
CA GLU A 64 -20.10 10.75 -5.56
C GLU A 64 -20.38 10.09 -6.91
N ALA A 65 -19.41 10.09 -7.82
CA ALA A 65 -19.55 9.48 -9.13
C ALA A 65 -19.76 7.96 -9.04
N ALA A 66 -18.99 7.28 -8.18
CA ALA A 66 -19.13 5.84 -7.95
C ALA A 66 -20.53 5.48 -7.41
N LEU A 67 -21.09 6.32 -6.52
CA LEU A 67 -22.45 6.16 -6.01
C LEU A 67 -23.49 6.32 -7.12
N MET A 68 -23.37 7.35 -7.98
CA MET A 68 -24.30 7.57 -9.09
C MET A 68 -24.27 6.43 -10.13
N GLU A 69 -23.10 5.82 -10.32
CA GLU A 69 -22.88 4.70 -11.23
C GLU A 69 -23.19 3.33 -10.62
N ASN A 70 -23.71 3.30 -9.38
CA ASN A 70 -24.02 2.07 -8.62
C ASN A 70 -22.84 1.10 -8.48
N ILE A 71 -21.62 1.63 -8.40
CA ILE A 71 -20.41 0.83 -8.17
C ILE A 71 -20.38 0.39 -6.71
N ARG A 72 -20.32 -0.93 -6.46
CA ARG A 72 -20.37 -1.51 -5.11
C ARG A 72 -18.98 -1.68 -4.49
N ILE A 73 -18.17 -0.63 -4.56
CA ILE A 73 -16.88 -0.52 -3.88
C ILE A 73 -16.98 0.57 -2.82
N THR A 74 -16.52 0.25 -1.61
CA THR A 74 -16.31 1.26 -0.58
C THR A 74 -14.92 1.89 -0.76
N LEU A 75 -14.89 3.19 -1.01
CA LEU A 75 -13.66 3.97 -1.03
C LEU A 75 -13.23 4.32 0.39
N ILE A 76 -11.95 4.09 0.68
CA ILE A 76 -11.30 4.37 1.96
C ILE A 76 -10.18 5.36 1.68
N TRP A 77 -10.09 6.38 2.54
CA TRP A 77 -9.05 7.38 2.45
C TRP A 77 -7.66 6.80 2.76
N GLY A 78 -6.64 7.29 2.08
CA GLY A 78 -5.23 7.02 2.35
C GLY A 78 -4.34 7.94 1.48
N ALA A 79 -3.03 7.72 1.56
CA ALA A 79 -2.04 8.32 0.69
C ALA A 79 -0.80 7.43 0.67
N GLU A 80 -0.04 7.45 -0.42
CA GLU A 80 1.32 6.92 -0.45
C GLU A 80 2.29 8.09 -0.22
N LEU A 81 2.94 8.10 0.94
CA LEU A 81 3.89 9.15 1.28
C LEU A 81 5.27 8.76 0.76
N MET A 82 5.86 9.58 -0.11
CA MET A 82 7.30 9.47 -0.34
C MET A 82 8.03 9.79 0.96
N ILE A 83 8.92 8.90 1.40
CA ILE A 83 9.65 9.13 2.65
C ILE A 83 10.47 10.41 2.59
N ASP A 84 10.36 11.22 3.64
CA ASP A 84 11.11 12.45 3.79
C ASP A 84 11.42 12.67 5.27
N TYR A 85 12.59 13.26 5.56
CA TYR A 85 12.98 13.62 6.92
C TYR A 85 11.99 14.62 7.56
N ARG A 86 11.34 15.48 6.75
CA ARG A 86 10.35 16.47 7.18
C ARG A 86 9.14 15.86 7.88
N ILE A 87 8.84 14.57 7.64
CA ILE A 87 7.77 13.84 8.34
C ILE A 87 7.95 13.97 9.86
N ILE A 88 9.19 13.96 10.35
CA ILE A 88 9.50 14.09 11.79
C ILE A 88 9.11 15.48 12.31
N SER A 89 9.48 16.55 11.60
CA SER A 89 9.18 17.92 12.03
C SER A 89 7.74 18.35 11.80
N GLU A 90 7.02 17.65 10.91
CA GLU A 90 5.66 17.98 10.46
C GLU A 90 4.67 16.87 10.85
N ILE A 91 5.00 16.11 11.90
CA ILE A 91 4.27 14.90 12.31
C ILE A 91 2.79 15.16 12.61
N GLU A 92 2.45 16.37 13.04
CA GLU A 92 1.06 16.81 13.24
C GLU A 92 0.24 16.76 11.95
N MET A 93 0.84 16.92 10.77
CA MET A 93 0.15 16.84 9.48
C MET A 93 -0.09 15.39 9.04
N LEU A 94 0.57 14.42 9.65
CA LEU A 94 0.51 13.01 9.25
C LEU A 94 -0.91 12.43 9.35
N HIS A 95 -1.72 12.87 10.32
CA HIS A 95 -3.06 12.32 10.53
C HIS A 95 -3.96 12.44 9.28
N TYR A 96 -3.77 13.48 8.46
CA TYR A 96 -4.49 13.68 7.20
C TYR A 96 -4.22 12.58 6.17
N TYR A 97 -3.09 11.88 6.26
CA TYR A 97 -2.63 10.92 5.25
C TYR A 97 -2.69 9.47 5.74
N THR A 98 -3.02 9.25 7.01
CA THR A 98 -3.22 7.90 7.54
C THR A 98 -4.41 7.21 6.89
N ILE A 99 -4.30 5.89 6.75
CA ILE A 99 -5.37 5.05 6.22
C ILE A 99 -6.61 5.22 7.08
N ASN A 100 -7.73 5.49 6.43
CA ASN A 100 -9.02 5.82 7.04
C ASN A 100 -9.02 7.05 7.98
N ARG A 101 -7.93 7.85 8.01
CA ARG A 101 -7.75 9.04 8.89
C ARG A 101 -7.87 8.76 10.39
N GLU A 102 -7.51 7.55 10.81
CA GLU A 102 -7.61 7.11 12.20
C GLU A 102 -6.27 7.17 12.96
N GLY A 103 -5.21 7.67 12.31
CA GLY A 103 -3.93 7.91 12.99
C GLY A 103 -3.14 6.65 13.32
N ARG A 104 -3.33 5.53 12.61
CA ARG A 104 -2.67 4.26 12.95
C ARG A 104 -1.77 3.65 11.89
N PHE A 105 -2.09 3.81 10.62
CA PHE A 105 -1.34 3.20 9.53
C PHE A 105 -1.08 4.23 8.44
N VAL A 106 0.14 4.23 7.91
CA VAL A 106 0.51 5.08 6.79
C VAL A 106 1.32 4.27 5.79
N LEU A 107 1.02 4.43 4.50
CA LEU A 107 1.80 3.81 3.44
C LEU A 107 2.99 4.73 3.11
N LEU A 108 4.19 4.16 3.13
CA LEU A 108 5.45 4.88 3.03
C LEU A 108 6.28 4.29 1.87
N GLU A 109 6.52 5.10 0.86
CA GLU A 109 7.33 4.76 -0.30
C GLU A 109 8.80 5.12 -0.07
N LEU A 110 9.71 4.23 -0.50
CA LEU A 110 11.14 4.48 -0.52
C LEU A 110 11.60 4.84 -1.94
N PRO A 111 12.59 5.72 -2.12
CA PRO A 111 13.21 5.96 -3.42
C PRO A 111 13.66 4.65 -4.08
N MET A 112 13.34 4.46 -5.35
CA MET A 112 13.52 3.17 -6.06
C MET A 112 14.95 2.59 -5.99
N HIS A 113 15.98 3.43 -5.83
CA HIS A 113 17.37 3.01 -5.92
C HIS A 113 18.09 2.90 -4.56
N GLU A 114 17.50 3.40 -3.48
CA GLU A 114 18.17 3.44 -2.17
C GLU A 114 17.19 3.39 -1.00
N ILE A 115 17.74 3.18 0.20
CA ILE A 115 17.02 3.42 1.44
C ILE A 115 17.69 4.64 2.08
N PRO A 116 17.00 5.78 2.18
CA PRO A 116 17.58 6.97 2.78
C PRO A 116 18.09 6.69 4.21
N PRO A 117 19.27 7.23 4.61
CA PRO A 117 19.83 6.96 5.94
C PRO A 117 18.91 7.33 7.11
N TYR A 118 18.01 8.29 6.91
CA TYR A 118 17.04 8.74 7.91
C TYR A 118 15.79 7.83 8.02
N THR A 119 15.65 6.81 7.17
CA THR A 119 14.46 5.95 7.13
C THR A 119 14.15 5.33 8.50
N GLN A 120 15.18 4.83 9.19
CA GLN A 120 15.01 4.22 10.51
C GLN A 120 14.57 5.24 11.57
N SER A 121 15.03 6.50 11.48
CA SER A 121 14.59 7.57 12.38
C SER A 121 13.13 7.95 12.12
N VAL A 122 12.73 8.06 10.85
CA VAL A 122 11.32 8.32 10.50
C VAL A 122 10.41 7.21 11.04
N ILE A 123 10.78 5.93 10.84
CA ILE A 123 10.02 4.80 11.39
C ILE A 123 9.92 4.89 12.91
N TYR A 124 11.02 5.19 13.59
CA TYR A 124 11.04 5.30 15.05
C TYR A 124 10.08 6.38 15.55
N GLU A 125 10.10 7.58 14.97
CA GLU A 125 9.21 8.68 15.36
C GLU A 125 7.73 8.35 15.07
N LEU A 126 7.44 7.73 13.91
CA LEU A 126 6.09 7.25 13.60
C LEU A 126 5.58 6.27 14.66
N MET A 127 6.43 5.32 15.07
CA MET A 127 6.08 4.32 16.09
C MET A 127 5.87 4.95 17.47
N LEU A 128 6.60 6.01 17.83
CA LEU A 128 6.37 6.76 19.07
C LEU A 128 5.00 7.46 19.09
N GLU A 129 4.56 7.97 17.95
CA GLU A 129 3.22 8.55 17.76
C GLU A 129 2.12 7.48 17.62
N GLY A 130 2.46 6.20 17.72
CA GLY A 130 1.51 5.09 17.57
C GLY A 130 1.06 4.84 16.12
N VAL A 131 1.77 5.41 15.14
CA VAL A 131 1.55 5.20 13.70
C VAL A 131 2.48 4.11 13.19
N THR A 132 1.92 3.05 12.63
CA THR A 132 2.65 1.95 12.02
C THR A 132 2.92 2.27 10.54
N PRO A 133 4.18 2.46 10.10
CA PRO A 133 4.50 2.61 8.69
C PRO A 133 4.40 1.27 7.95
N ILE A 134 3.80 1.29 6.78
CA ILE A 134 3.75 0.18 5.83
C ILE A 134 4.68 0.55 4.67
N ILE A 135 5.79 -0.15 4.53
CA ILE A 135 6.71 0.06 3.40
C ILE A 135 6.03 -0.44 2.13
N ALA A 136 5.80 0.47 1.18
CA ALA A 136 5.23 0.17 -0.12
C ALA A 136 6.25 -0.60 -0.98
N HIS A 137 5.75 -1.65 -1.65
CA HIS A 137 6.44 -2.47 -2.66
C HIS A 137 7.97 -2.64 -2.47
N PRO A 138 8.44 -3.10 -1.29
CA PRO A 138 9.88 -3.17 -1.01
C PRO A 138 10.62 -4.12 -1.97
N GLU A 139 9.93 -5.03 -2.63
CA GLU A 139 10.50 -5.90 -3.66
C GLU A 139 11.01 -5.16 -4.91
N ARG A 140 10.58 -3.90 -5.12
CA ARG A 140 11.00 -3.03 -6.23
C ARG A 140 12.22 -2.18 -5.89
N ASN A 141 12.53 -1.99 -4.61
CA ASN A 141 13.65 -1.16 -4.17
C ASN A 141 15.00 -1.86 -4.44
N ALA A 142 15.91 -1.20 -5.17
CA ALA A 142 17.18 -1.79 -5.58
C ALA A 142 18.07 -2.19 -4.38
N SER A 143 18.04 -1.43 -3.28
CA SER A 143 18.80 -1.76 -2.08
C SER A 143 18.28 -3.02 -1.39
N ILE A 144 16.96 -3.24 -1.38
CA ILE A 144 16.32 -4.44 -0.82
C ILE A 144 16.51 -5.65 -1.74
N ILE A 145 16.45 -5.46 -3.07
CA ILE A 145 16.77 -6.50 -4.05
C ILE A 145 18.21 -7.00 -3.87
N MET A 146 19.15 -6.08 -3.60
CA MET A 146 20.56 -6.45 -3.36
C MET A 146 20.79 -7.08 -1.99
N ASN A 147 20.12 -6.59 -0.94
CA ASN A 147 20.18 -7.17 0.40
C ASN A 147 18.81 -7.05 1.10
N HIS A 148 18.09 -8.18 1.17
CA HIS A 148 16.76 -8.23 1.79
C HIS A 148 16.79 -8.00 3.31
N GLU A 149 17.93 -8.19 3.98
CA GLU A 149 18.07 -7.95 5.43
C GLU A 149 17.84 -6.48 5.78
N LYS A 150 18.06 -5.57 4.82
CA LYS A 150 17.71 -4.15 5.01
C LYS A 150 16.23 -3.95 5.28
N LEU A 151 15.35 -4.74 4.67
CA LEU A 151 13.91 -4.69 4.99
C LEU A 151 13.66 -5.26 6.38
N GLU A 152 14.33 -6.36 6.75
CA GLU A 152 14.22 -6.96 8.08
C GLU A 152 14.56 -5.97 9.19
N GLU A 153 15.60 -5.14 9.01
CA GLU A 153 15.93 -4.06 9.96
C GLU A 153 14.78 -3.07 10.16
N LEU A 154 14.05 -2.71 9.10
CA LEU A 154 12.89 -1.82 9.19
C LEU A 154 11.72 -2.52 9.90
N LEU A 155 11.49 -3.79 9.58
CA LEU A 155 10.43 -4.60 10.20
C LEU A 155 10.67 -4.82 11.70
N LEU A 156 11.92 -5.05 12.11
CA LEU A 156 12.31 -5.18 13.52
C LEU A 156 12.08 -3.89 14.33
N LYS A 157 12.00 -2.74 13.66
CA LYS A 157 11.65 -1.45 14.26
C LYS A 157 10.14 -1.18 14.31
N GLY A 158 9.32 -2.12 13.84
CA GLY A 158 7.87 -2.04 13.90
C GLY A 158 7.20 -1.67 12.58
N ALA A 159 7.97 -1.42 11.51
CA ALA A 159 7.37 -1.26 10.19
C ALA A 159 6.72 -2.57 9.71
N MET A 160 5.75 -2.44 8.81
CA MET A 160 5.16 -3.53 8.05
C MET A 160 5.52 -3.38 6.57
N ALA A 161 5.19 -4.35 5.74
CA ALA A 161 5.47 -4.31 4.30
C ALA A 161 4.25 -4.71 3.48
N GLN A 162 4.01 -3.99 2.39
CA GLN A 162 3.02 -4.31 1.38
C GLN A 162 3.72 -4.72 0.08
N LEU A 163 3.37 -5.89 -0.46
CA LEU A 163 3.90 -6.39 -1.74
C LEU A 163 2.95 -6.04 -2.89
N ASN A 164 3.47 -5.67 -4.06
CA ASN A 164 2.62 -5.46 -5.23
C ASN A 164 2.25 -6.79 -5.88
N ALA A 165 0.97 -7.00 -6.12
CA ALA A 165 0.47 -8.22 -6.74
C ALA A 165 1.07 -8.46 -8.15
N GLY A 166 1.25 -7.40 -8.95
CA GLY A 166 1.92 -7.46 -10.26
C GLY A 166 3.38 -7.94 -10.21
N SER A 167 4.06 -7.75 -9.08
CA SER A 167 5.44 -8.20 -8.88
C SER A 167 5.56 -9.73 -8.94
N LEU A 168 4.57 -10.47 -8.40
CA LEU A 168 4.51 -11.93 -8.46
C LEU A 168 4.26 -12.45 -9.88
N LEU A 169 3.55 -11.67 -10.69
CA LEU A 169 3.28 -11.96 -12.10
C LEU A 169 4.47 -11.63 -13.00
N GLY A 170 5.49 -10.95 -12.47
CA GLY A 170 6.70 -10.59 -13.20
C GLY A 170 6.55 -9.33 -14.06
N GLU A 171 5.55 -8.49 -13.79
CA GLU A 171 5.31 -7.24 -14.54
C GLU A 171 6.49 -6.27 -14.47
N TYR A 172 7.22 -6.28 -13.35
CA TYR A 172 8.40 -5.44 -13.12
C TYR A 172 9.73 -6.20 -13.34
N GLY A 173 9.67 -7.33 -14.04
CA GLY A 173 10.82 -8.12 -14.41
C GLY A 173 11.25 -9.18 -13.40
N ASN A 174 12.15 -10.06 -13.84
CA ASN A 174 12.49 -11.30 -13.13
C ASN A 174 13.18 -11.07 -11.77
N LYS A 175 13.94 -9.98 -11.61
CA LYS A 175 14.59 -9.66 -10.32
C LYS A 175 13.53 -9.33 -9.26
N VAL A 176 12.60 -8.44 -9.58
CA VAL A 176 11.50 -8.04 -8.69
C VAL A 176 10.64 -9.24 -8.32
N ARG A 177 10.29 -10.09 -9.29
CA ARG A 177 9.56 -11.34 -9.01
C ARG A 177 10.29 -12.25 -8.04
N LYS A 178 11.58 -12.53 -8.28
CA LYS A 178 12.37 -13.38 -7.36
C LYS A 178 12.48 -12.80 -5.96
N THR A 179 12.61 -11.47 -5.85
CA THR A 179 12.59 -10.77 -4.56
C THR A 179 11.23 -10.94 -3.89
N SER A 180 10.12 -10.78 -4.63
CA SER A 180 8.76 -11.01 -4.13
C SER A 180 8.60 -12.41 -3.49
N GLU A 181 9.01 -13.45 -4.23
CA GLU A 181 8.98 -14.84 -3.77
C GLU A 181 9.85 -15.06 -2.53
N LEU A 182 11.02 -14.42 -2.45
CA LEU A 182 11.91 -14.47 -1.30
C LEU A 182 11.30 -13.80 -0.06
N LEU A 183 10.76 -12.59 -0.20
CA LEU A 183 10.16 -11.84 0.90
C LEU A 183 8.93 -12.56 1.47
N LEU A 184 8.15 -13.24 0.62
CA LEU A 184 7.06 -14.12 1.06
C LEU A 184 7.57 -15.30 1.88
N LYS A 185 8.56 -16.05 1.38
CA LYS A 185 9.15 -17.21 2.10
C LYS A 185 9.77 -16.82 3.44
N LYS A 186 10.26 -15.59 3.55
CA LYS A 186 10.82 -15.03 4.79
C LYS A 186 9.74 -14.55 5.77
N GLY A 187 8.46 -14.55 5.38
CA GLY A 187 7.37 -14.02 6.19
C GLY A 187 7.45 -12.50 6.38
N TYR A 188 8.10 -11.77 5.46
CA TYR A 188 8.31 -10.33 5.60
C TYR A 188 7.09 -9.50 5.22
N ILE A 189 6.23 -10.05 4.36
CA ILE A 189 5.07 -9.35 3.78
C ILE A 189 3.86 -9.46 4.70
N SER A 190 3.22 -8.32 4.96
CA SER A 190 2.02 -8.22 5.80
C SER A 190 0.75 -7.91 5.02
N PHE A 191 0.91 -7.28 3.85
CA PHE A 191 -0.18 -6.86 2.99
C PHE A 191 0.14 -7.09 1.52
N ILE A 192 -0.91 -7.09 0.70
CA ILE A 192 -0.81 -7.07 -0.75
C ILE A 192 -1.71 -5.96 -1.31
N GLY A 193 -1.25 -5.31 -2.36
CA GLY A 193 -1.96 -4.24 -3.05
C GLY A 193 -1.73 -4.33 -4.56
N SER A 194 -2.64 -3.75 -5.35
CA SER A 194 -2.50 -3.78 -6.81
C SER A 194 -1.47 -2.79 -7.32
N ASP A 195 -1.37 -1.62 -6.67
CA ASP A 195 -0.60 -0.48 -7.15
C ASP A 195 -1.05 -0.06 -8.57
N VAL A 196 -2.36 -0.11 -8.80
CA VAL A 196 -2.95 0.15 -10.12
C VAL A 196 -2.95 1.65 -10.42
N HIS A 197 -2.44 1.99 -11.60
CA HIS A 197 -2.36 3.37 -12.10
C HIS A 197 -3.26 3.64 -13.31
N SER A 198 -3.52 2.62 -14.14
CA SER A 198 -4.33 2.78 -15.36
C SER A 198 -5.02 1.48 -15.74
N TYR A 199 -6.10 1.61 -16.52
CA TYR A 199 -6.84 0.43 -16.97
C TYR A 199 -6.04 -0.36 -18.00
N SER A 200 -5.83 -1.64 -17.71
CA SER A 200 -5.31 -2.60 -18.68
C SER A 200 -6.21 -3.83 -18.69
N LYS A 201 -6.79 -4.15 -19.85
CA LYS A 201 -7.67 -5.32 -20.06
C LYS A 201 -7.05 -6.66 -19.63
N ASN A 202 -5.72 -6.72 -19.54
CA ASN A 202 -4.99 -7.94 -19.22
C ASN A 202 -4.51 -8.00 -17.75
N ARG A 203 -4.80 -6.99 -16.93
CA ARG A 203 -4.31 -6.91 -15.55
C ARG A 203 -5.38 -7.39 -14.59
N GLY A 204 -5.14 -8.58 -14.05
CA GLY A 204 -5.92 -9.24 -13.01
C GLY A 204 -5.12 -9.47 -11.72
N PRO A 205 -4.26 -8.54 -11.24
CA PRO A 205 -3.10 -8.92 -10.45
C PRO A 205 -3.48 -9.50 -9.09
N MET A 206 -4.51 -8.96 -8.44
CA MET A 206 -4.90 -9.36 -7.08
C MET A 206 -5.46 -10.78 -7.05
N LEU A 207 -6.35 -11.14 -7.99
CA LEU A 207 -6.92 -12.51 -8.07
C LEU A 207 -5.84 -13.56 -8.33
N ASN A 208 -4.92 -13.30 -9.25
CA ASN A 208 -3.89 -14.27 -9.63
C ASN A 208 -2.76 -14.38 -8.58
N ALA A 209 -2.57 -13.35 -7.74
CA ALA A 209 -1.50 -13.35 -6.76
C ALA A 209 -1.68 -14.43 -5.68
N ALA A 210 -2.91 -14.71 -5.24
CA ALA A 210 -3.19 -15.75 -4.23
C ALA A 210 -2.71 -17.15 -4.69
N ASP A 211 -2.99 -17.50 -5.95
CA ASP A 211 -2.56 -18.78 -6.55
C ASP A 211 -1.03 -18.91 -6.66
N ILE A 212 -0.32 -17.79 -6.80
CA ILE A 212 1.15 -17.78 -6.81
C ILE A 212 1.69 -17.87 -5.38
N MET A 213 1.08 -17.15 -4.45
CA MET A 213 1.48 -17.14 -3.03
C MET A 213 1.36 -18.52 -2.38
N SER A 214 0.36 -19.33 -2.75
CA SER A 214 0.17 -20.70 -2.22
C SER A 214 1.34 -21.65 -2.47
N LYS A 215 2.26 -21.29 -3.38
CA LYS A 215 3.50 -22.04 -3.64
C LYS A 215 4.61 -21.74 -2.63
N PHE A 216 4.44 -20.70 -1.80
CA PHE A 216 5.49 -20.14 -0.96
C PHE A 216 5.10 -20.01 0.51
N ILE A 217 3.81 -19.83 0.79
CA ILE A 217 3.27 -19.61 2.13
C ILE A 217 1.97 -20.40 2.32
N SER A 218 1.55 -20.56 3.56
CA SER A 218 0.34 -21.29 3.93
C SER A 218 -0.96 -20.54 3.60
N ASP A 219 -2.07 -21.26 3.46
CA ASP A 219 -3.40 -20.66 3.26
C ASP A 219 -3.78 -19.70 4.41
N ASP A 220 -3.37 -20.01 5.64
CA ASP A 220 -3.57 -19.14 6.82
C ASP A 220 -2.80 -17.81 6.70
N GLU A 221 -1.61 -17.82 6.10
CA GLU A 221 -0.84 -16.59 5.85
C GLU A 221 -1.45 -15.77 4.70
N ILE A 222 -1.95 -16.45 3.65
CA ILE A 222 -2.67 -15.81 2.55
C ILE A 222 -3.94 -15.14 3.08
N GLU A 223 -4.73 -15.83 3.92
CA GLU A 223 -5.91 -15.25 4.57
C GLU A 223 -5.54 -13.99 5.35
N LYS A 224 -4.47 -14.03 6.15
CA LYS A 224 -4.02 -12.86 6.90
C LYS A 224 -3.66 -11.69 5.99
N ILE A 225 -2.89 -11.94 4.93
CA ILE A 225 -2.42 -10.90 4.01
C ILE A 225 -3.57 -10.27 3.22
N PHE A 226 -4.54 -11.06 2.78
CA PHE A 226 -5.67 -10.57 1.96
C PHE A 226 -6.85 -10.03 2.78
N HIS A 227 -7.05 -10.54 4.00
CA HIS A 227 -8.27 -10.31 4.79
C HIS A 227 -7.96 -9.81 6.21
N SER A 228 -7.53 -10.66 7.15
CA SER A 228 -7.45 -10.27 8.56
C SER A 228 -6.58 -9.02 8.82
N ASN A 229 -5.44 -8.88 8.14
CA ASN A 229 -4.59 -7.70 8.30
C ASN A 229 -5.23 -6.45 7.68
N THR A 230 -5.82 -6.58 6.49
CA THR A 230 -6.46 -5.44 5.81
C THR A 230 -7.71 -4.97 6.56
N ASP A 231 -8.50 -5.89 7.10
CA ASP A 231 -9.66 -5.58 7.96
C ASP A 231 -9.24 -4.81 9.21
N ARG A 232 -8.23 -5.32 9.94
CA ARG A 232 -7.72 -4.65 11.13
C ARG A 232 -7.14 -3.28 10.82
N MET A 233 -6.43 -3.15 9.69
CA MET A 233 -5.87 -1.88 9.25
C MET A 233 -6.97 -0.84 9.00
N VAL A 234 -8.00 -1.19 8.24
CA VAL A 234 -9.12 -0.30 7.90
C VAL A 234 -9.95 0.05 9.15
N GLU A 235 -10.18 -0.92 10.03
CA GLU A 235 -10.92 -0.74 11.28
C GLU A 235 -10.07 -0.12 12.41
N SER A 236 -8.82 0.23 12.13
CA SER A 236 -7.89 0.81 13.09
C SER A 236 -7.73 -0.01 14.37
N LYS A 237 -7.65 -1.32 14.19
CA LYS A 237 -7.34 -2.30 15.22
C LYS A 237 -5.87 -2.70 15.12
N HIS A 238 -5.29 -3.08 16.26
CA HIS A 238 -3.93 -3.62 16.29
C HIS A 238 -3.86 -4.89 15.41
N ILE A 239 -2.85 -4.97 14.54
CA ILE A 239 -2.57 -6.17 13.75
C ILE A 239 -1.80 -7.14 14.62
N LEU A 240 -2.25 -8.39 14.73
CA LEU A 240 -1.56 -9.36 15.59
C LEU A 240 -0.14 -9.57 15.06
N ASN A 241 0.87 -9.20 15.86
CA ASN A 241 2.26 -9.37 15.51
C ASN A 241 2.60 -10.86 15.31
N ARG A 242 3.64 -11.09 14.49
CA ARG A 242 4.18 -12.40 14.14
C ARG A 242 4.25 -13.30 15.37
N SER A 243 3.71 -14.52 15.27
CA SER A 243 4.15 -15.61 16.13
C SER A 243 5.67 -15.72 15.92
N SER A 244 6.44 -15.47 16.98
CA SER A 244 7.88 -15.66 16.99
C SER A 244 8.20 -17.14 16.77
N ALA A 245 8.20 -17.57 15.51
CA ALA A 245 8.83 -18.79 15.06
C ALA A 245 10.33 -18.53 14.90
N VAL A 246 10.96 -18.19 16.03
CA VAL A 246 12.40 -18.35 16.23
C VAL A 246 12.53 -19.22 17.46
N ASN A 247 12.56 -20.52 17.22
CA ASN A 247 13.18 -21.53 18.07
C ASN A 247 13.95 -22.47 17.14
#